data_AF-A0A4R8SI62-F1
#
_entry.id   AF-A0A4R8SI62-F1
#
_cell.length_a   1.000
_cell.length_b   1.000
_cell.length_c   1.000
_cell.angle_alpha   90.00
_cell.angle_beta   90.00
_cell.angle_gamma   90.00
#
_symmetry.space_group_name_H-M   'P 1'
#
loop_
_entity.id
_entity.type
_entity.pdbx_description
1 polymer ?
#
loop_
_entity_poly.entity_id
_entity_poly.type
_entity_poly.pdbx_seq_one_letter_code
_entity_poly.pdbx_strand_id
1 'polypeptide(L)'
;MGADRLYAVDVGTDGSPVDAGSVLALVDADEASWESWNRFAEQLADEIGAPLERVDGGGVTGPTFFEHVRRLRRPVLVNPKGLQTPVPPGLIARPIVNPTPCWTWSLVLREDEDNPTVHAVVDALTRATGPLGLDGVWLPKDDPYSAAG
;
A
#
# COMPACT_ATOMS: atom_id res chain seq x y z
N MET A 1 4.92 14.26 -5.75
CA MET A 1 4.77 13.25 -4.67
C MET A 1 3.30 12.90 -4.52
N GLY A 2 2.99 11.80 -3.86
CA GLY A 2 1.64 11.40 -3.53
C GLY A 2 1.62 10.35 -2.44
N ALA A 3 0.41 10.02 -2.01
CA ALA A 3 0.16 9.09 -0.93
C ALA A 3 -1.11 8.31 -1.26
N ASP A 4 -1.00 6.99 -1.34
CA ASP A 4 -2.09 6.09 -1.66
C ASP A 4 -2.57 5.40 -0.38
N ARG A 5 -3.83 5.65 0.00
CA ARG A 5 -4.45 4.94 1.13
C ARG A 5 -4.74 3.51 0.71
N LEU A 6 -4.17 2.55 1.43
CA LEU A 6 -4.40 1.15 1.17
C LEU A 6 -5.75 0.72 1.74
N TYR A 7 -6.34 -0.28 1.10
CA TYR A 7 -7.61 -0.88 1.50
C TYR A 7 -7.45 -2.40 1.66
N ALA A 8 -8.45 -3.04 2.25
CA ALA A 8 -8.50 -4.49 2.34
C ALA A 8 -9.40 -5.06 1.25
N VAL A 9 -9.05 -6.21 0.70
CA VAL A 9 -9.95 -7.00 -0.16
C VAL A 9 -10.51 -8.15 0.66
N ASP A 10 -11.82 -8.33 0.60
CA ASP A 10 -12.55 -9.35 1.34
C ASP A 10 -13.56 -10.07 0.45
N VAL A 11 -14.08 -11.20 0.91
CA VAL A 11 -15.14 -11.96 0.22
C VAL A 11 -16.52 -11.36 0.49
N GLY A 12 -17.38 -11.37 -0.52
CA GLY A 12 -18.78 -10.95 -0.39
C GLY A 12 -19.04 -9.52 -0.83
N THR A 13 -20.00 -8.86 -0.18
CA THR A 13 -20.55 -7.57 -0.60
C THR A 13 -20.57 -6.51 0.51
N ASP A 14 -20.00 -6.82 1.67
CA ASP A 14 -19.90 -5.86 2.78
C ASP A 14 -18.72 -4.90 2.54
N GLY A 15 -19.04 -3.65 2.18
CA GLY A 15 -18.07 -2.58 1.98
C GLY A 15 -17.77 -1.78 3.25
N SER A 16 -18.27 -2.20 4.42
CA SER A 16 -18.03 -1.49 5.67
C SER A 16 -16.54 -1.40 6.00
N PRO A 17 -16.08 -0.30 6.62
CA PRO A 17 -14.69 -0.17 7.04
C PRO A 17 -14.25 -1.31 7.95
N VAL A 18 -12.98 -1.70 7.85
CA VAL A 18 -12.35 -2.71 8.69
C VAL A 18 -11.24 -2.07 9.53
N ASP A 19 -11.11 -2.54 10.77
CA ASP A 19 -10.02 -2.15 11.65
C ASP A 19 -8.68 -2.69 11.15
N ALA A 20 -7.63 -1.87 11.16
CA ALA A 20 -6.31 -2.23 10.67
C ALA A 20 -5.73 -3.48 11.34
N GLY A 21 -5.95 -3.66 12.65
CA GLY A 21 -5.48 -4.85 13.37
C GLY A 21 -6.17 -6.16 12.95
N SER A 22 -7.29 -6.08 12.22
CA SER A 22 -8.00 -7.26 11.71
C SER A 22 -7.59 -7.69 10.30
N VAL A 23 -6.84 -6.84 9.58
CA VAL A 23 -6.45 -7.07 8.19
C VAL A 23 -5.22 -7.96 8.12
N LEU A 24 -5.29 -9.04 7.36
CA LEU A 24 -4.12 -9.87 7.10
C LEU A 24 -3.19 -9.20 6.08
N ALA A 25 -1.91 -9.09 6.38
CA ALA A 25 -0.90 -8.70 5.42
C ALA A 25 -0.18 -9.94 4.86
N LEU A 26 -0.05 -10.02 3.53
CA LEU A 26 0.73 -11.07 2.87
C LEU A 26 2.13 -10.56 2.57
N VAL A 27 3.15 -11.36 2.85
CA VAL A 27 4.55 -11.09 2.48
C VAL A 27 5.07 -12.20 1.59
N ASP A 28 5.94 -11.86 0.65
CA ASP A 28 6.46 -12.83 -0.31
C ASP A 28 7.77 -13.45 0.18
N ALA A 29 8.02 -14.71 -0.14
CA ALA A 29 9.28 -15.36 0.17
C ALA A 29 10.46 -14.90 -0.68
N ASP A 30 10.21 -14.37 -1.88
CA ASP A 30 11.23 -13.74 -2.72
C ASP A 30 11.46 -12.29 -2.27
N GLU A 31 12.40 -12.13 -1.35
CA GLU A 31 12.79 -10.84 -0.80
C GLU A 31 13.42 -9.93 -1.86
N ALA A 32 14.06 -10.44 -2.92
CA ALA A 32 14.69 -9.58 -3.93
C ALA A 32 13.67 -8.80 -4.78
N SER A 33 12.51 -9.41 -5.05
CA SER A 33 11.45 -8.79 -5.86
C SER A 33 10.46 -7.95 -5.03
N TRP A 34 10.36 -8.23 -3.73
CA TRP A 34 9.30 -7.73 -2.85
C TRP A 34 9.80 -7.03 -1.57
N GLU A 35 11.10 -6.78 -1.44
CA GLU A 35 11.71 -6.20 -0.23
C GLU A 35 10.94 -5.01 0.35
N SER A 36 10.66 -3.99 -0.48
CA SER A 36 9.99 -2.76 -0.02
C SER A 36 8.57 -3.04 0.48
N TRP A 37 7.88 -3.98 -0.14
CA TRP A 37 6.54 -4.39 0.30
C TRP A 37 6.60 -5.20 1.59
N ASN A 38 7.50 -6.19 1.66
CA ASN A 38 7.65 -7.05 2.83
C ASN A 38 7.98 -6.21 4.07
N ARG A 39 8.95 -5.29 3.97
CA ARG A 39 9.30 -4.38 5.07
C ARG A 39 8.11 -3.55 5.55
N PHE A 40 7.33 -3.00 4.61
CA PHE A 40 6.13 -2.24 4.93
C PHE A 40 5.08 -3.09 5.67
N ALA A 41 4.76 -4.26 5.12
CA ALA A 41 3.75 -5.16 5.66
C ALA A 41 4.15 -5.73 7.03
N GLU A 42 5.42 -6.11 7.21
CA GLU A 42 5.95 -6.61 8.48
C GLU A 42 5.91 -5.53 9.56
N GLN A 43 6.34 -4.31 9.23
CA GLN A 43 6.31 -3.21 10.19
C GLN A 43 4.88 -2.81 10.59
N LEU A 44 3.95 -2.79 9.62
CA LEU A 44 2.53 -2.55 9.89
C LEU A 44 1.97 -3.60 10.86
N ALA A 45 2.25 -4.87 10.57
CA ALA A 45 1.80 -6.00 11.37
C ALA A 45 2.34 -5.96 12.80
N ASP A 46 3.63 -5.67 12.96
CA ASP A 46 4.29 -5.56 14.27
C ASP A 46 3.70 -4.41 15.11
N GLU A 47 3.52 -3.22 14.52
CA GLU A 47 3.11 -2.03 15.28
C GLU A 47 1.61 -2.00 15.63
N ILE A 48 0.75 -2.51 14.75
CA ILE A 48 -0.71 -2.47 14.92
C ILE A 48 -1.24 -3.82 15.46
N GLY A 49 -0.41 -4.86 15.49
CA GLY A 49 -0.82 -6.21 15.86
C GLY A 49 -1.66 -6.89 14.76
N ALA A 50 -1.50 -6.45 13.50
CA ALA A 50 -2.18 -7.07 12.38
C ALA A 50 -1.54 -8.43 12.05
N PRO A 51 -2.32 -9.45 11.66
CA PRO A 51 -1.76 -10.75 11.32
C PRO A 51 -0.98 -10.71 10.00
N LEU A 52 0.05 -11.55 9.93
CA LEU A 52 0.96 -11.66 8.80
C LEU A 52 0.99 -13.11 8.29
N GLU A 53 0.98 -13.32 6.97
CA GLU A 53 1.19 -14.64 6.36
C GLU A 53 2.23 -14.54 5.24
N ARG A 54 3.21 -15.44 5.26
CA ARG A 54 4.22 -15.54 4.19
C ARG A 54 3.72 -16.47 3.09
N VAL A 55 3.83 -16.03 1.85
CA VAL A 55 3.41 -16.76 0.65
C VAL A 55 4.60 -16.90 -0.31
N ASP A 56 4.62 -17.99 -1.07
CA ASP A 56 5.68 -18.25 -2.06
C ASP A 56 5.20 -17.85 -3.47
N GLY A 57 6.12 -17.35 -4.31
CA GLY A 57 5.94 -17.29 -5.76
C GLY A 57 5.22 -16.05 -6.31
N GLY A 58 5.27 -14.91 -5.64
CA GLY A 58 4.72 -13.64 -6.14
C GLY A 58 3.24 -13.40 -5.82
N GLY A 59 2.68 -14.14 -4.85
CA GLY A 59 1.25 -14.16 -4.52
C GLY A 59 0.70 -12.92 -3.81
N VAL A 60 1.54 -11.92 -3.54
CA VAL A 60 1.15 -10.68 -2.83
C VAL A 60 0.37 -9.69 -3.70
N THR A 61 0.26 -9.93 -5.02
CA THR A 61 -0.56 -9.13 -5.94
C THR A 61 -1.16 -9.99 -7.08
N GLY A 62 -1.93 -9.37 -7.97
CA GLY A 62 -2.47 -10.02 -9.16
C GLY A 62 -3.52 -11.10 -8.88
N PRO A 63 -3.76 -12.03 -9.83
CA PRO A 63 -4.77 -13.08 -9.69
C PRO A 63 -4.58 -13.97 -8.46
N THR A 64 -3.33 -14.35 -8.16
CA THR A 64 -2.99 -15.22 -7.02
C THR A 64 -3.33 -14.57 -5.67
N PHE A 65 -3.15 -13.25 -5.55
CA PHE A 65 -3.63 -12.51 -4.37
C PHE A 65 -5.14 -12.71 -4.13
N PHE A 66 -5.96 -12.61 -5.18
CA PHE A 66 -7.41 -12.83 -5.05
C PHE A 66 -7.78 -14.28 -4.70
N GLU A 67 -6.99 -15.25 -5.15
CA GLU A 67 -7.14 -16.65 -4.74
C GLU A 67 -6.85 -16.82 -3.25
N HIS A 68 -5.81 -16.15 -2.72
CA HIS A 68 -5.55 -16.10 -1.29
C HIS A 68 -6.70 -15.48 -0.51
N VAL A 69 -7.24 -14.33 -0.94
CA VAL A 69 -8.42 -13.71 -0.30
C VAL A 69 -9.59 -14.70 -0.22
N ARG A 70 -9.90 -15.39 -1.33
CA ARG A 70 -10.99 -16.37 -1.38
C ARG A 70 -10.75 -17.56 -0.46
N ARG A 71 -9.52 -18.05 -0.38
CA ARG A 71 -9.13 -19.18 0.49
C ARG A 71 -9.20 -18.80 1.96
N LEU A 72 -8.69 -17.62 2.31
CA LEU A 72 -8.54 -17.14 3.69
C LEU A 72 -9.86 -16.62 4.26
N ARG A 73 -10.78 -16.14 3.40
CA ARG A 73 -12.13 -15.65 3.77
C ARG A 73 -12.10 -14.60 4.89
N ARG A 74 -11.15 -13.69 4.78
CA ARG A 74 -10.96 -12.55 5.70
C ARG A 74 -10.38 -11.37 4.92
N PRO A 75 -10.47 -10.14 5.46
CA PRO A 75 -9.84 -8.96 4.87
C PRO A 75 -8.33 -9.14 4.70
N VAL A 76 -7.83 -8.93 3.49
CA VAL A 76 -6.39 -8.98 3.17
C VAL A 76 -5.94 -7.64 2.60
N LEU A 77 -4.83 -7.11 3.12
CA LEU A 77 -4.25 -5.84 2.71
C LEU A 77 -3.83 -5.87 1.24
N VAL A 78 -4.25 -4.89 0.46
CA VAL A 78 -3.83 -4.77 -0.94
C VAL A 78 -2.38 -4.26 -1.03
N ASN A 79 -1.59 -4.88 -1.91
CA ASN A 79 -0.28 -4.35 -2.29
C ASN A 79 -0.45 -3.08 -3.14
N PRO A 80 0.41 -2.05 -2.99
CA PRO A 80 0.31 -0.81 -3.78
C PRO A 80 0.33 -1.04 -5.30
N LYS A 81 1.05 -2.07 -5.79
CA LYS A 81 1.01 -2.45 -7.22
C LYS A 81 -0.37 -2.93 -7.68
N GLY A 82 -1.21 -3.40 -6.75
CA GLY A 82 -2.57 -3.88 -7.01
C GLY A 82 -3.65 -2.79 -7.00
N LEU A 83 -3.34 -1.54 -6.62
CA LEU A 83 -4.35 -0.49 -6.43
C LEU A 83 -5.17 -0.15 -7.69
N GLN A 84 -4.58 -0.34 -8.88
CA GLN A 84 -5.25 -0.09 -10.15
C GLN A 84 -5.91 -1.36 -10.73
N THR A 85 -5.80 -2.50 -10.05
CA THR A 85 -6.38 -3.76 -10.51
C THR A 85 -7.85 -3.82 -10.08
N PRO A 86 -8.81 -3.99 -11.01
CA PRO A 86 -10.22 -4.13 -10.66
C PRO A 86 -10.45 -5.31 -9.72
N VAL A 87 -11.24 -5.10 -8.67
CA VAL A 87 -11.63 -6.18 -7.75
C VAL A 87 -12.57 -7.16 -8.48
N PRO A 88 -12.23 -8.46 -8.58
CA PRO A 88 -13.06 -9.42 -9.29
C PRO A 88 -14.43 -9.66 -8.63
N PRO A 89 -15.42 -10.20 -9.36
CA PRO A 89 -16.71 -10.56 -8.79
C PRO A 89 -16.61 -11.48 -7.58
N GLY A 90 -17.48 -11.23 -6.60
CA GLY A 90 -17.54 -11.96 -5.32
C GLY A 90 -16.49 -11.51 -4.30
N LEU A 91 -15.65 -10.53 -4.65
CA LEU A 91 -14.77 -9.82 -3.73
C LEU A 91 -15.17 -8.34 -3.65
N ILE A 92 -14.78 -7.68 -2.57
CA ILE A 92 -15.05 -6.26 -2.34
C ILE A 92 -13.85 -5.56 -1.70
N ALA A 93 -13.62 -4.31 -2.11
CA ALA A 93 -12.68 -3.41 -1.45
C ALA A 93 -13.34 -2.78 -0.23
N ARG A 94 -12.65 -2.82 0.91
CA ARG A 94 -13.10 -2.28 2.19
C ARG A 94 -12.08 -1.26 2.70
N PRO A 95 -12.50 -0.03 3.04
CA PRO A 95 -11.61 0.94 3.65
C PRO A 95 -10.99 0.40 4.94
N ILE A 96 -9.71 0.67 5.18
CA ILE A 96 -9.03 0.34 6.44
C ILE A 96 -9.00 1.58 7.33
N VAL A 97 -9.33 1.43 8.60
CA VAL A 97 -9.36 2.50 9.60
C VAL A 97 -8.59 2.11 10.87
N ASN A 98 -8.23 3.11 11.66
CA ASN A 98 -7.63 2.97 13.00
C ASN A 98 -6.33 2.15 13.07
N PRO A 99 -5.21 2.65 12.50
CA PRO A 99 -5.07 3.74 11.53
C PRO A 99 -5.20 3.28 10.07
N THR A 100 -5.32 4.21 9.11
CA THR A 100 -5.31 3.84 7.68
C THR A 100 -3.88 3.67 7.16
N PRO A 101 -3.42 2.46 6.74
CA PRO A 101 -2.11 2.29 6.15
C PRO A 101 -1.99 3.05 4.82
N CYS A 102 -0.89 3.79 4.63
CA CYS A 102 -0.68 4.60 3.45
C CYS A 102 0.67 4.33 2.81
N TRP A 103 0.70 4.20 1.48
CA TRP A 103 1.92 4.03 0.69
C TRP A 103 2.30 5.36 0.04
N THR A 104 3.41 5.94 0.45
CA THR A 104 3.88 7.22 -0.10
C THR A 104 4.78 6.99 -1.33
N TRP A 105 4.81 7.98 -2.20
CA TRP A 105 5.75 8.00 -3.31
C TRP A 105 6.28 9.42 -3.56
N SER A 106 7.57 9.48 -3.88
CA SER A 106 8.32 10.71 -4.10
C SER A 106 8.87 10.74 -5.51
N LEU A 107 8.85 11.92 -6.12
CA LEU A 107 9.63 12.19 -7.32
C LEU A 107 11.01 12.64 -6.86
N VAL A 108 12.06 11.94 -7.28
CA VAL A 108 13.44 12.24 -6.90
C VAL A 108 14.19 12.76 -8.12
N LEU A 109 14.89 13.88 -7.94
CA LEU A 109 15.76 14.50 -8.93
C LEU A 109 17.19 14.51 -8.40
N ARG A 110 18.19 14.44 -9.29
CA ARG A 110 19.57 14.71 -8.89
C ARG A 110 19.69 16.17 -8.48
N GLU A 111 20.53 16.43 -7.48
CA GLU A 111 20.78 17.78 -6.98
C GLU A 111 21.38 18.70 -8.06
N ASP A 112 22.22 18.13 -8.92
CA ASP A 112 22.94 18.81 -10.00
C ASP A 112 22.28 18.66 -11.38
N GLU A 113 20.99 18.29 -11.45
CA GLU A 113 20.29 18.18 -12.72
C GLU A 113 20.12 19.54 -13.39
N ASP A 114 20.68 19.72 -14.59
CA ASP A 114 20.64 20.96 -15.36
C ASP A 114 19.82 20.86 -16.65
N ASN A 115 19.29 19.68 -16.99
CA ASN A 115 18.55 19.50 -18.23
C ASN A 115 17.18 20.19 -18.18
N PRO A 116 16.92 21.21 -19.00
CA PRO A 116 15.67 21.97 -18.97
C PRO A 116 14.43 21.12 -19.31
N THR A 117 14.61 20.02 -20.05
CA THR A 117 13.51 19.09 -20.35
C THR A 117 13.10 18.31 -19.12
N VAL A 118 14.06 17.89 -18.28
CA VAL A 118 13.76 17.18 -17.04
C VAL A 118 13.03 18.11 -16.07
N HIS A 119 13.48 19.35 -15.93
CA HIS A 119 12.79 20.38 -15.13
C HIS A 119 11.36 20.62 -15.60
N ALA A 120 11.14 20.74 -16.92
CA ALA A 120 9.78 20.90 -17.46
C ALA A 120 8.85 19.72 -17.14
N VAL A 121 9.38 18.49 -17.11
CA VAL A 121 8.63 17.28 -16.70
C VAL A 121 8.34 17.30 -15.20
N VAL A 122 9.32 17.64 -14.35
CA VAL A 122 9.14 17.77 -12.90
C VAL A 122 8.05 18.80 -12.60
N ASP A 123 8.10 19.97 -13.24
CA ASP A 123 7.07 20.99 -13.11
C ASP A 123 5.71 20.43 -13.55
N ALA A 124 5.65 19.71 -14.68
CA ALA A 124 4.41 19.13 -15.17
C ALA A 124 3.78 18.13 -14.19
N LEU A 125 4.60 17.29 -13.57
CA LEU A 125 4.14 16.28 -12.62
C LEU A 125 3.79 16.87 -11.25
N THR A 126 4.34 18.02 -10.87
CA THR A 126 4.14 18.65 -9.56
C THR A 126 3.13 19.80 -9.58
N ARG A 127 2.80 20.38 -10.74
CA ARG A 127 1.86 21.52 -10.87
C ARG A 127 0.49 21.30 -10.22
N ALA A 128 0.01 20.06 -10.16
CA ALA A 128 -1.31 19.71 -9.61
C ALA A 128 -1.23 18.97 -8.27
N THR A 129 -0.06 18.90 -7.62
CA THR A 129 0.03 18.23 -6.31
C THR A 129 -0.56 19.12 -5.23
N GLY A 130 -1.55 18.59 -4.51
CA GLY A 130 -2.11 19.20 -3.30
C GLY A 130 -1.53 18.58 -2.02
N PRO A 131 -2.09 18.94 -0.84
CA PRO A 131 -1.75 18.28 0.42
C PRO A 131 -1.93 16.76 0.34
N LEU A 132 -1.01 16.00 0.93
CA LEU A 132 -0.99 14.53 0.86
C LEU A 132 -2.11 13.85 1.68
N GLY A 133 -2.80 14.57 2.56
CA GLY A 133 -3.93 14.02 3.34
C GLY A 133 -3.50 12.91 4.30
N LEU A 134 -2.38 13.11 5.00
CA LEU A 134 -1.75 12.14 5.90
C LEU A 134 -2.34 12.16 7.33
N ASP A 135 -3.41 12.91 7.57
CA ASP A 135 -4.07 12.92 8.88
C ASP A 135 -4.71 11.55 9.18
N GLY A 136 -4.37 10.98 10.34
CA GLY A 136 -4.91 9.70 10.81
C GLY A 136 -4.45 8.47 10.03
N VAL A 137 -3.41 8.60 9.21
CA VAL A 137 -2.80 7.49 8.49
C VAL A 137 -1.64 6.89 9.29
N TRP A 138 -1.30 5.65 8.99
CA TRP A 138 -0.06 5.02 9.41
C TRP A 138 0.94 5.03 8.27
N LEU A 139 2.18 5.35 8.60
CA LEU A 139 3.35 5.32 7.72
C LEU A 139 4.46 4.52 8.41
N PRO A 140 5.33 3.85 7.64
CA PRO A 140 6.56 3.28 8.19
C PRO A 140 7.37 4.33 8.96
N LYS A 141 8.03 3.93 10.06
CA LYS A 141 8.87 4.83 10.89
C LYS A 141 9.94 5.59 10.11
N ASP A 142 10.47 4.99 9.05
CA ASP A 142 11.51 5.60 8.21
C ASP A 142 10.94 6.30 6.97
N ASP A 143 9.61 6.42 6.86
CA ASP A 143 8.98 7.12 5.75
C ASP A 143 9.33 8.62 5.83
N PRO A 144 9.75 9.25 4.73
CA PRO A 144 10.16 10.66 4.72
C PRO A 144 9.03 11.63 5.11
N TYR A 145 7.78 11.17 5.12
CA TYR A 145 6.60 11.94 5.52
C TYR A 145 6.05 11.53 6.90
N SER A 146 6.60 10.48 7.55
CA SER A 146 6.20 10.05 8.91
C SER A 146 6.55 11.08 9.99
N ALA A 147 7.56 11.91 9.73
CA ALA A 147 7.90 13.08 10.48
C ALA A 147 8.52 14.11 9.52
N ALA A 148 7.71 15.00 8.99
CA ALA A 148 8.18 16.38 8.94
C ALA A 148 8.46 16.76 10.40
N GLY A 149 9.74 16.85 10.77
CA GLY A 149 10.18 17.35 12.07
C GLY A 149 9.66 18.75 12.36
#